data_AF-A0A4S0KM59-F1
#
_entry.id   AF-A0A4S0KM59-F1
#
_cell.length_a   1.000
_cell.length_b   1.000
_cell.length_c   1.000
_cell.angle_alpha   90.00
_cell.angle_beta   90.00
_cell.angle_gamma   90.00
#
_symmetry.space_group_name_H-M   'P 1'
#
loop_
_entity.id
_entity.type
_entity.pdbx_description
1 polymer ?
#
loop_
_entity_poly.entity_id
_entity_poly.type
_entity_poly.pdbx_seq_one_letter_code
_entity_poly.pdbx_strand_id
1 'polypeptide(L)'
;MASNDRPRAIADVSAGTILATVTIAVPPERVFRAITAEDQIPLWWGADDMYRTTKHTADVRPGGAWRSEGKGADGHEFHVGGEYIEVELPHRLVMTWKAPWDGDHVTTVIYTLEAVENGTRLTLRHDGFGVRHDSCRDHGSGWERVLGWLGDFLAKEIGARPPSVFHCRLIPPRPDFAFTMSEEERTLMNAHADYLRGRLRDGTMMLAGPVADPAGPWGLLILRAGSEAEARAVTDGDPVARSGRGFRYEILPMMSTIM
;
A
#
# COMPACT_ATOMS: atom_id res chain seq x y z
N MET A 1 -5.67 3.55 -8.70
CA MET A 1 -4.49 3.19 -7.87
C MET A 1 -4.81 3.58 -6.45
N ALA A 2 -4.68 2.64 -5.51
CA ALA A 2 -4.78 2.96 -4.09
C ALA A 2 -3.65 3.93 -3.73
N SER A 3 -4.00 5.09 -3.17
CA SER A 3 -3.06 6.11 -2.72
C SER A 3 -3.19 6.21 -1.21
N ASN A 4 -2.08 6.47 -0.53
CA ASN A 4 -2.14 6.81 0.88
C ASN A 4 -2.85 8.16 1.05
N ASP A 5 -3.61 8.29 2.13
CA ASP A 5 -4.12 9.59 2.55
C ASP A 5 -3.01 10.39 3.22
N ARG A 6 -3.16 11.72 3.27
CA ARG A 6 -2.27 12.53 4.09
C ARG A 6 -2.48 12.18 5.58
N PRO A 7 -1.40 11.95 6.35
CA PRO A 7 -1.51 11.76 7.79
C PRO A 7 -2.11 13.01 8.43
N ARG A 8 -2.83 12.82 9.53
CA ARG A 8 -3.36 13.91 10.35
C ARG A 8 -3.08 13.60 11.82
N ALA A 9 -2.62 14.59 12.57
CA ALA A 9 -2.50 14.50 14.02
C ALA A 9 -3.21 15.66 14.72
N ILE A 10 -3.83 15.37 15.86
CA ILE A 10 -4.45 16.34 16.75
C ILE A 10 -3.91 16.10 18.16
N ALA A 11 -3.38 17.15 18.78
CA ALA A 11 -2.98 17.14 20.18
C ALA A 11 -4.09 17.78 21.03
N ASP A 12 -4.80 16.97 21.81
CA ASP A 12 -5.65 17.45 22.88
C ASP A 12 -4.80 17.71 24.12
N VAL A 13 -4.26 18.92 24.18
CA VAL A 13 -3.41 19.36 25.30
C VAL A 13 -4.16 19.41 26.63
N SER A 14 -5.50 19.48 26.63
CA SER A 14 -6.30 19.49 27.85
C SER A 14 -6.42 18.09 28.46
N ALA A 15 -6.52 17.07 27.61
CA ALA A 15 -6.49 15.66 28.03
C ALA A 15 -5.06 15.10 28.16
N GLY A 16 -4.06 15.77 27.59
CA GLY A 16 -2.69 15.27 27.52
C GLY A 16 -2.58 14.04 26.61
N THR A 17 -3.31 14.07 25.49
CA THR A 17 -3.44 12.98 24.53
C THR A 17 -3.23 13.48 23.10
N ILE A 18 -2.56 12.67 22.28
CA ILE A 18 -2.47 12.85 20.84
C ILE A 18 -3.27 11.75 20.15
N LEU A 19 -4.03 12.11 19.13
CA LEU A 19 -4.62 11.17 18.18
C LEU A 19 -4.08 11.47 16.79
N ALA A 20 -3.52 10.47 16.12
CA ALA A 20 -3.08 10.58 14.74
C ALA A 20 -3.61 9.43 13.89
N THR A 21 -3.82 9.66 12.60
CA THR A 21 -4.32 8.62 11.70
C THR A 21 -3.82 8.80 10.27
N VAL A 22 -3.68 7.69 9.56
CA VAL A 22 -3.35 7.62 8.14
C VAL A 22 -3.92 6.34 7.52
N THR A 23 -4.40 6.41 6.28
CA THR A 23 -4.74 5.24 5.47
C THR A 23 -3.54 4.90 4.58
N ILE A 24 -3.07 3.65 4.62
CA ILE A 24 -1.91 3.18 3.85
C ILE A 24 -2.33 2.01 2.96
N ALA A 25 -1.98 2.06 1.68
CA ALA A 25 -2.39 1.10 0.64
C ALA A 25 -1.67 -0.27 0.70
N VAL A 26 -1.40 -0.81 1.90
CA VAL A 26 -0.82 -2.14 2.13
C VAL A 26 -1.63 -2.87 3.22
N PRO A 27 -1.57 -4.21 3.29
CA PRO A 27 -2.28 -4.97 4.32
C PRO A 27 -1.70 -4.75 5.74
N PRO A 28 -2.49 -4.96 6.82
CA PRO A 28 -2.09 -4.65 8.19
C PRO A 28 -0.79 -5.33 8.63
N GLU A 29 -0.54 -6.56 8.19
CA GLU A 29 0.68 -7.32 8.49
C GLU A 29 1.94 -6.60 8.01
N ARG A 30 1.86 -5.95 6.84
CA ARG A 30 2.98 -5.19 6.26
C ARG A 30 3.23 -3.91 7.04
N VAL A 31 2.18 -3.21 7.44
CA VAL A 31 2.28 -2.01 8.28
C VAL A 31 2.85 -2.37 9.64
N PHE A 32 2.34 -3.43 10.28
CA PHE A 32 2.84 -3.92 11.57
C PHE A 32 4.33 -4.24 11.49
N ARG A 33 4.76 -5.00 10.47
CA ARG A 33 6.18 -5.29 10.26
C ARG A 33 7.01 -4.02 10.09
N ALA A 34 6.51 -3.01 9.37
CA ALA A 34 7.23 -1.75 9.16
C ALA A 34 7.47 -0.98 10.47
N ILE A 35 6.54 -1.06 11.42
CA ILE A 35 6.60 -0.32 12.69
C ILE A 35 7.27 -1.10 13.84
N THR A 36 7.63 -2.37 13.65
CA THR A 36 8.27 -3.18 14.71
C THR A 36 9.60 -3.81 14.34
N ALA A 37 9.86 -4.09 13.05
CA ALA A 37 11.02 -4.88 12.67
C ALA A 37 12.31 -4.04 12.66
N GLU A 38 13.38 -4.61 13.23
CA GLU A 38 14.71 -3.99 13.33
C GLU A 38 15.30 -3.61 11.96
N ASP A 39 15.04 -4.42 10.94
CA ASP A 39 15.49 -4.21 9.57
C ASP A 39 14.59 -3.23 8.78
N GLN A 40 13.51 -2.74 9.37
CA GLN A 40 12.54 -1.87 8.69
C GLN A 40 12.58 -0.44 9.18
N ILE A 41 12.57 -0.21 10.50
CA ILE A 41 12.50 1.14 11.07
C ILE A 41 13.58 2.09 10.55
N PRO A 42 14.87 1.72 10.48
CA PRO A 42 15.92 2.60 9.96
C PRO A 42 15.74 3.02 8.49
N LEU A 43 14.92 2.29 7.71
CA LEU A 43 14.69 2.59 6.30
C LEU A 43 13.74 3.78 6.08
N TRP A 44 12.89 4.09 7.06
CA TRP A 44 11.81 5.08 6.87
C TRP A 44 11.70 6.10 7.99
N TRP A 45 12.14 5.80 9.21
CA TRP A 45 11.90 6.71 10.34
C TRP A 45 12.91 7.86 10.36
N GLY A 46 12.58 8.93 9.64
CA GLY A 46 13.35 10.15 9.59
C GLY A 46 13.45 10.75 8.18
N ALA A 47 14.13 11.89 8.09
CA ALA A 47 14.55 12.54 6.86
C ALA A 47 15.93 13.18 7.05
N ASP A 48 16.75 13.24 5.99
CA ASP A 48 18.15 13.68 6.09
C ASP A 48 18.28 15.17 6.47
N ASP A 49 17.27 15.99 6.17
CA ASP A 49 17.17 17.40 6.52
C ASP A 49 16.62 17.64 7.94
N MET A 50 16.24 16.58 8.66
CA MET A 50 15.69 16.65 10.02
C MET A 50 16.46 15.77 10.99
N TYR A 51 16.13 14.49 11.00
CA TYR A 51 16.79 13.49 11.81
C TYR A 51 16.56 12.12 11.16
N ARG A 52 17.48 11.19 11.34
CA ARG A 52 17.40 9.84 10.77
C ARG A 52 17.64 8.81 11.85
N THR A 53 16.74 7.83 11.96
CA THR A 53 16.98 6.64 12.77
C THR A 53 18.04 5.78 12.07
N THR A 54 19.10 5.43 12.79
CA THR A 54 20.24 4.66 12.26
C THR A 54 20.22 3.21 12.75
N LYS A 55 19.58 2.95 13.89
CA LYS A 55 19.49 1.62 14.49
C LYS A 55 18.19 1.47 15.25
N HIS A 56 17.61 0.28 15.17
CA HIS A 56 16.46 -0.13 15.96
C HIS A 56 16.70 -1.53 16.51
N THR A 57 16.35 -1.74 17.79
CA THR A 57 16.36 -3.05 18.43
C THR A 57 15.02 -3.26 19.14
N ALA A 58 14.41 -4.44 18.98
CA ALA A 58 13.08 -4.70 19.51
C ALA A 58 12.85 -6.19 19.82
N ASP A 59 12.48 -6.46 21.07
CA ASP A 59 11.94 -7.76 21.50
C ASP A 59 10.40 -7.71 21.44
N VAL A 60 9.81 -8.00 20.28
CA VAL A 60 8.38 -7.73 19.98
C VAL A 60 7.47 -8.77 20.65
N ARG A 61 7.34 -8.66 21.97
CA ARG A 61 6.44 -9.44 22.83
C ARG A 61 6.09 -8.61 24.07
N PRO A 62 5.00 -8.90 24.78
CA PRO A 62 4.72 -8.25 26.05
C PRO A 62 5.90 -8.36 27.04
N GLY A 63 6.28 -7.22 27.63
CA GLY A 63 7.45 -7.05 28.51
C GLY A 63 8.80 -7.01 27.79
N GLY A 64 8.84 -7.08 26.46
CA GLY A 64 10.08 -6.94 25.70
C GLY A 64 10.50 -5.48 25.54
N ALA A 65 11.80 -5.22 25.60
CA ALA A 65 12.34 -3.87 25.46
C ALA A 65 12.50 -3.47 23.98
N TRP A 66 12.37 -2.18 23.70
CA TRP A 66 12.67 -1.61 22.39
C TRP A 66 13.50 -0.32 22.53
N ARG A 67 14.31 -0.05 21.51
CA ARG A 67 15.17 1.15 21.44
C ARG A 67 15.40 1.56 20.00
N SER A 68 15.27 2.85 19.73
CA SER A 68 15.66 3.50 18.48
C SER A 68 16.76 4.51 18.75
N GLU A 69 17.80 4.49 17.93
CA GLU A 69 18.92 5.43 17.95
C GLU A 69 18.96 6.18 16.61
N GLY A 70 19.34 7.44 16.64
CA GLY A 70 19.41 8.24 15.43
C GLY A 70 20.28 9.46 15.57
N LYS A 71 20.34 10.23 14.49
CA LYS A 71 21.15 11.43 14.37
C LYS A 71 20.32 12.59 13.82
N GLY A 72 20.41 13.76 14.44
CA GLY A 72 19.84 15.01 13.93
C GLY A 72 20.63 15.57 12.75
N ALA A 73 20.03 16.49 12.00
CA ALA A 73 20.67 17.20 10.89
C ALA A 73 21.87 18.04 11.34
N ASP A 74 21.88 18.45 12.62
CA ASP A 74 22.99 19.11 13.31
C ASP A 74 24.14 18.15 13.68
N GLY A 75 23.92 16.86 13.50
CA GLY A 75 24.86 15.80 13.77
C GLY A 75 24.83 15.26 15.20
N HIS A 76 23.98 15.77 16.09
CA HIS A 76 23.84 15.23 17.44
C HIS A 76 23.09 13.90 17.44
N GLU A 77 23.55 12.96 18.25
CA GLU A 77 22.89 11.68 18.44
C GLU A 77 21.70 11.81 19.40
N PHE A 78 20.64 11.06 19.14
CA PHE A 78 19.49 10.93 20.02
C PHE A 78 19.09 9.47 20.15
N HIS A 79 18.31 9.18 21.19
CA HIS A 79 17.69 7.87 21.34
C HIS A 79 16.34 7.97 22.02
N VAL A 80 15.46 7.02 21.73
CA VAL A 80 14.17 6.81 22.40
C VAL A 80 14.00 5.33 22.63
N GLY A 81 13.30 4.95 23.69
CA GLY A 81 13.01 3.55 23.95
C GLY A 81 11.86 3.35 24.92
N GLY A 82 11.65 2.10 25.28
CA GLY A 82 10.60 1.70 26.19
C GLY A 82 10.42 0.18 26.20
N GLU A 83 9.21 -0.25 26.54
CA GLU A 83 8.81 -1.63 26.68
C GLU A 83 7.47 -1.85 25.97
N TYR A 84 7.29 -2.99 25.33
CA TYR A 84 6.01 -3.41 24.78
C TYR A 84 5.09 -3.87 25.91
N ILE A 85 3.93 -3.24 26.03
CA ILE A 85 2.88 -3.58 27.00
C ILE A 85 1.97 -4.67 26.43
N GLU A 86 1.55 -4.52 25.18
CA GLU A 86 0.60 -5.39 24.50
C GLU A 86 1.03 -5.56 23.04
N VAL A 87 0.99 -6.80 22.55
CA VAL A 87 1.34 -7.14 21.17
C VAL A 87 0.29 -8.12 20.64
N GLU A 88 -0.59 -7.65 19.77
CA GLU A 88 -1.62 -8.44 19.10
C GLU A 88 -1.41 -8.31 17.59
N LEU A 89 -0.76 -9.31 16.99
CA LEU A 89 -0.44 -9.31 15.56
C LEU A 89 -1.71 -9.52 14.72
N PRO A 90 -1.91 -8.79 13.61
CA PRO A 90 -1.27 -7.53 13.21
C PRO A 90 -2.07 -6.29 13.65
N HIS A 91 -3.00 -6.39 14.59
CA HIS A 91 -4.05 -5.40 14.82
C HIS A 91 -3.72 -4.33 15.85
N ARG A 92 -2.87 -4.64 16.84
CA ARG A 92 -2.67 -3.74 17.99
C ARG A 92 -1.29 -3.87 18.60
N LEU A 93 -0.68 -2.72 18.90
CA LEU A 93 0.62 -2.61 19.55
C LEU A 93 0.55 -1.50 20.60
N VAL A 94 0.84 -1.84 21.85
CA VAL A 94 0.94 -0.87 22.95
C VAL A 94 2.36 -0.90 23.49
N MET A 95 2.98 0.28 23.60
CA MET A 95 4.37 0.42 24.05
C MET A 95 4.53 1.67 24.90
N THR A 96 5.41 1.61 25.89
CA THR A 96 5.87 2.82 26.56
C THR A 96 6.80 3.60 25.65
N TRP A 97 6.87 4.90 25.89
CA TRP A 97 7.71 5.84 25.18
C TRP A 97 8.48 6.69 26.17
N LYS A 98 9.80 6.63 26.10
CA LYS A 98 10.72 7.36 26.96
C LYS A 98 11.77 8.07 26.12
N ALA A 99 11.69 9.39 26.12
CA ALA A 99 12.58 10.28 25.38
C ALA A 99 13.42 11.14 26.35
N PRO A 100 14.77 11.07 26.31
CA PRO A 100 15.62 11.84 27.22
C PRO A 100 15.43 13.36 27.10
N TRP A 101 15.16 13.86 25.89
CA TRP A 101 14.89 15.29 25.67
C TRP A 101 13.56 15.75 26.30
N ASP A 102 12.67 14.83 26.65
CA ASP A 102 11.43 15.13 27.36
C ASP A 102 11.55 14.81 28.87
N GLY A 103 12.76 14.91 29.42
CA GLY A 103 13.02 14.71 30.84
C GLY A 103 12.72 13.28 31.30
N ASP A 104 12.90 12.29 30.41
CA ASP A 104 12.71 10.86 30.71
C ASP A 104 11.30 10.48 31.19
N HIS A 105 10.31 11.35 30.95
CA HIS A 105 8.91 11.08 31.26
C HIS A 105 8.39 9.92 30.43
N VAL A 106 7.72 8.96 31.10
CA VAL A 106 7.22 7.76 30.44
C VAL A 106 5.78 7.99 30.03
N THR A 107 5.54 7.94 28.72
CA THR A 107 4.23 8.02 28.09
C THR A 107 3.87 6.67 27.45
N THR A 108 2.65 6.55 26.92
CA THR A 108 2.18 5.32 26.25
C THR A 108 1.75 5.63 24.83
N VAL A 109 2.22 4.83 23.87
CA VAL A 109 1.82 4.87 22.46
C VAL A 109 1.05 3.60 22.12
N ILE A 110 -0.10 3.78 21.48
CA ILE A 110 -1.01 2.71 21.05
C ILE A 110 -1.17 2.84 19.54
N TYR A 111 -0.76 1.81 18.80
CA TYR A 111 -1.12 1.64 17.40
C TYR A 111 -2.30 0.68 17.29
N THR A 112 -3.29 1.06 16.48
CA THR A 112 -4.42 0.20 16.08
C THR A 112 -4.45 0.14 14.56
N LEU A 113 -4.43 -1.07 14.00
CA LEU A 113 -4.38 -1.34 12.55
C LEU A 113 -5.65 -2.07 12.12
N GLU A 114 -6.49 -1.36 11.37
CA GLU A 114 -7.77 -1.87 10.87
C GLU A 114 -7.69 -2.08 9.35
N ALA A 115 -8.05 -3.28 8.88
CA ALA A 115 -8.18 -3.53 7.46
C ALA A 115 -9.33 -2.69 6.88
N VAL A 116 -9.08 -2.02 5.76
CA VAL A 116 -10.07 -1.28 4.97
C VAL A 116 -10.02 -1.77 3.53
N GLU A 117 -11.03 -1.43 2.72
CA GLU A 117 -11.20 -1.94 1.34
C GLU A 117 -9.92 -1.92 0.50
N ASN A 118 -9.09 -0.88 0.64
CA ASN A 118 -7.88 -0.67 -0.16
C ASN A 118 -6.59 -0.56 0.68
N GLY A 119 -6.55 -1.16 1.87
CA GLY A 119 -5.32 -1.18 2.69
C GLY A 119 -5.58 -1.22 4.19
N THR A 120 -4.85 -0.40 4.93
CA THR A 120 -4.89 -0.35 6.40
C THR A 120 -5.15 1.08 6.87
N ARG A 121 -6.11 1.24 7.77
CA ARG A 121 -6.24 2.44 8.59
C ARG A 121 -5.39 2.26 9.83
N LEU A 122 -4.32 3.05 9.95
CA LEU A 122 -3.52 3.15 11.16
C LEU A 122 -4.09 4.29 12.02
N THR A 123 -4.41 3.98 13.27
CA THR A 123 -4.73 4.96 14.30
C THR A 123 -3.67 4.87 15.39
N LEU A 124 -3.04 6.00 15.68
CA LEU A 124 -2.08 6.17 16.76
C LEU A 124 -2.70 7.02 17.86
N ARG A 125 -2.61 6.54 19.09
CA ARG A 125 -2.93 7.31 20.29
C ARG A 125 -1.70 7.39 21.18
N HIS A 126 -1.35 8.59 21.65
CA HIS A 126 -0.23 8.81 22.56
C HIS A 126 -0.72 9.53 23.81
N ASP A 127 -0.62 8.87 24.95
CA ASP A 127 -1.13 9.33 26.24
C ASP A 127 -0.03 9.56 27.26
N GLY A 128 -0.36 10.33 28.29
CA GLY A 128 0.46 10.49 29.49
C GLY A 128 1.15 11.85 29.60
N PHE A 129 0.80 12.83 28.77
CA PHE A 129 1.43 14.16 28.86
C PHE A 129 0.94 14.98 30.05
N GLY A 130 -0.28 14.78 30.54
CA GLY A 130 -0.85 15.56 31.64
C GLY A 130 -0.72 17.07 31.39
N VAL A 131 -0.10 17.79 32.33
CA VAL A 131 0.10 19.25 32.24
C VAL A 131 1.22 19.68 31.27
N ARG A 132 1.91 18.74 30.61
CA ARG A 132 3.01 19.02 29.67
C ARG A 132 2.47 19.42 28.29
N HIS A 133 1.73 20.52 28.23
CA HIS A 133 1.01 20.94 27.03
C HIS A 133 1.93 21.16 25.82
N ASP A 134 3.11 21.76 26.03
CA ASP A 134 4.07 22.01 24.95
C ASP A 134 4.63 20.70 24.39
N SER A 135 5.04 19.76 25.26
CA SER A 135 5.49 18.42 24.83
C SER A 135 4.39 17.67 24.08
N CYS A 136 3.14 17.74 24.54
CA CYS A 136 2.00 17.13 23.85
C CYS A 136 1.81 17.71 22.43
N ARG A 137 1.96 19.03 22.28
CA ARG A 137 1.85 19.71 20.97
C ARG A 137 2.99 19.32 20.05
N ASP A 138 4.22 19.33 20.54
CA ASP A 138 5.43 19.05 19.77
C ASP A 138 5.46 17.59 19.30
N HIS A 139 5.13 16.65 20.17
CA HIS A 139 4.97 15.25 19.79
C HIS A 139 3.82 15.07 18.78
N GLY A 140 2.72 15.83 18.91
CA GLY A 140 1.61 15.81 17.95
C GLY A 140 2.07 16.16 16.53
N SER A 141 2.78 17.29 16.38
CA SER A 141 3.38 17.67 15.10
C SER A 141 4.47 16.69 14.63
N GLY A 142 5.14 15.99 15.56
CA GLY A 142 6.07 14.90 15.25
C GLY A 142 5.39 13.70 14.62
N TRP A 143 4.28 13.23 15.20
CA TRP A 143 3.56 12.06 14.70
C TRP A 143 2.99 12.23 13.31
N GLU A 144 2.49 13.42 12.97
CA GLU A 144 2.02 13.69 11.60
C GLU A 144 3.15 13.47 10.57
N ARG A 145 4.36 13.95 10.87
CA ARG A 145 5.55 13.74 10.02
C ARG A 145 5.97 12.28 9.97
N VAL A 146 6.06 11.62 11.13
CA VAL A 146 6.47 10.21 11.24
C VAL A 146 5.53 9.30 10.44
N LEU A 147 4.22 9.49 10.55
CA LEU A 147 3.25 8.72 9.76
C LEU A 147 3.33 9.04 8.26
N GLY A 148 3.72 10.27 7.89
CA GLY A 148 4.01 10.64 6.51
C GLY A 148 5.17 9.84 5.93
N TRP A 149 6.30 9.77 6.65
CA TRP A 149 7.45 8.99 6.21
C TRP A 149 7.16 7.49 6.10
N LEU A 150 6.40 6.93 7.04
CA LEU A 150 5.94 5.54 6.98
C LEU A 150 5.10 5.29 5.72
N GLY A 151 4.14 6.17 5.45
CA GLY A 151 3.31 6.12 4.26
C GLY A 151 4.14 6.16 2.98
N ASP A 152 5.04 7.14 2.86
CA ASP A 152 5.90 7.30 1.68
C ASP A 152 6.80 6.08 1.43
N PHE A 153 7.37 5.51 2.48
CA PHE A 153 8.17 4.29 2.39
C PHE A 153 7.36 3.12 1.84
N LEU A 154 6.16 2.89 2.39
CA LEU A 154 5.28 1.80 1.95
C LEU A 154 4.71 2.05 0.55
N ALA A 155 4.44 3.30 0.17
CA ALA A 155 4.03 3.66 -1.18
C ALA A 155 5.15 3.43 -2.21
N LYS A 156 6.41 3.74 -1.86
CA LYS A 156 7.56 3.46 -2.70
C LYS A 156 7.72 1.97 -2.97
N GLU A 157 7.42 1.09 -2.01
CA GLU A 157 7.44 -0.36 -2.26
C GLU A 157 6.38 -0.81 -3.27
N ILE A 158 5.17 -0.25 -3.20
CA ILE A 158 4.11 -0.51 -4.19
C ILE A 158 4.56 -0.02 -5.57
N GLY A 159 5.12 1.20 -5.66
CA GLY A 159 5.62 1.77 -6.90
C GLY A 159 6.91 1.13 -7.43
N ALA A 160 7.70 0.50 -6.55
CA ALA A 160 8.95 -0.17 -6.88
C ALA A 160 8.77 -1.63 -7.29
N ARG A 161 7.61 -2.25 -7.03
CA ARG A 161 7.27 -3.54 -7.65
C ARG A 161 6.93 -3.25 -9.12
N PRO A 162 7.77 -3.66 -10.10
CA PRO A 162 7.45 -3.41 -11.49
C PRO A 162 6.09 -4.04 -11.78
N PRO A 163 5.17 -3.34 -12.48
CA PRO A 163 3.89 -3.90 -12.84
C PRO A 163 4.12 -5.23 -13.54
N SER A 164 3.45 -6.27 -13.07
CA SER A 164 3.52 -7.58 -13.70
C SER A 164 2.84 -7.50 -15.06
N VAL A 165 3.38 -8.22 -16.03
CA VAL A 165 2.75 -8.33 -17.34
C VAL A 165 1.88 -9.56 -17.34
N PHE A 166 0.66 -9.43 -17.84
CA PHE A 166 -0.28 -10.54 -17.97
C PHE A 166 -0.57 -10.80 -19.44
N HIS A 167 -0.56 -12.09 -19.79
CA HIS A 167 -1.11 -12.61 -21.03
C HIS A 167 -2.59 -12.91 -20.82
N CYS A 168 -3.45 -12.21 -21.54
CA CYS A 168 -4.88 -12.42 -21.52
C CYS A 168 -5.35 -12.93 -22.87
N ARG A 169 -5.92 -14.13 -22.88
CA ARG A 169 -6.51 -14.77 -24.06
C ARG A 169 -8.02 -14.60 -24.05
N LEU A 170 -8.54 -13.86 -25.02
CA LEU A 170 -9.97 -13.76 -25.29
C LEU A 170 -10.41 -14.94 -26.16
N ILE A 171 -11.24 -15.80 -25.59
CA ILE A 171 -11.84 -16.95 -26.25
C ILE A 171 -13.22 -16.55 -26.75
N PRO A 172 -13.47 -16.59 -28.08
CA PRO A 172 -14.78 -16.30 -28.64
C PRO A 172 -15.79 -17.41 -28.29
N PRO A 173 -17.11 -17.15 -28.42
CA PRO A 173 -18.14 -18.14 -28.08
C PRO A 173 -18.16 -19.37 -28.99
N ARG A 174 -17.56 -19.30 -30.18
CA ARG A 174 -17.46 -20.41 -31.14
C ARG A 174 -16.17 -20.31 -31.99
N PRO A 175 -15.60 -21.44 -32.47
CA PRO A 175 -14.32 -21.44 -33.19
C PRO A 175 -14.33 -20.66 -34.52
N ASP A 176 -15.47 -20.63 -35.20
CA ASP A 176 -15.67 -19.93 -36.47
C ASP A 176 -16.20 -18.50 -36.31
N PHE A 177 -16.23 -17.98 -35.07
CA PHE A 177 -16.83 -16.68 -34.73
C PHE A 177 -16.33 -15.56 -35.62
N ALA A 178 -15.02 -15.46 -35.82
CA ALA A 178 -14.39 -14.41 -36.62
C ALA A 178 -14.87 -14.38 -38.08
N PHE A 179 -15.38 -15.51 -38.59
CA PHE A 179 -15.87 -15.66 -39.96
C PHE A 179 -17.40 -15.61 -40.06
N THR A 180 -18.10 -15.79 -38.95
CA THR A 180 -19.57 -15.96 -38.88
C THR A 180 -20.27 -14.91 -38.03
N MET A 181 -19.62 -13.76 -37.78
CA MET A 181 -20.22 -12.68 -36.99
C MET A 181 -21.52 -12.15 -37.62
N SER A 182 -22.58 -12.13 -36.82
CA SER A 182 -23.78 -11.34 -37.08
C SER A 182 -23.48 -9.84 -37.02
N GLU A 183 -24.42 -9.01 -37.47
CA GLU A 183 -24.30 -7.54 -37.41
C GLU A 183 -24.23 -7.03 -35.95
N GLU A 184 -24.98 -7.64 -35.05
CA GLU A 184 -24.92 -7.35 -33.62
C GLU A 184 -23.55 -7.70 -33.03
N GLU A 185 -23.01 -8.87 -33.37
CA GLU A 185 -21.68 -9.30 -32.91
C GLU A 185 -20.58 -8.40 -33.49
N ARG A 186 -20.73 -7.93 -34.73
CA ARG A 186 -19.81 -6.98 -35.35
C ARG A 186 -19.84 -5.63 -34.62
N THR A 187 -21.03 -5.16 -34.24
CA THR A 187 -21.20 -3.96 -33.41
C THR A 187 -20.53 -4.12 -32.04
N LEU A 188 -20.69 -5.28 -31.40
CA LEU A 188 -20.03 -5.60 -30.14
C LEU A 188 -18.50 -5.62 -30.27
N MET A 189 -17.97 -6.22 -31.33
CA MET A 189 -16.52 -6.24 -31.59
C MET A 189 -15.94 -4.86 -31.88
N ASN A 190 -16.71 -3.95 -32.47
CA ASN A 190 -16.31 -2.53 -32.61
C ASN A 190 -16.19 -1.86 -31.23
N ALA A 191 -17.17 -2.04 -30.35
CA ALA A 191 -17.12 -1.51 -28.98
C ALA A 191 -15.94 -2.08 -28.19
N HIS A 192 -15.67 -3.38 -28.32
CA HIS A 192 -14.48 -4.04 -27.79
C HIS A 192 -13.19 -3.39 -28.31
N ALA A 193 -13.06 -3.20 -29.64
CA ALA A 193 -11.87 -2.58 -30.22
C ALA A 193 -11.65 -1.15 -29.68
N ASP A 194 -12.71 -0.37 -29.50
CA ASP A 194 -12.62 0.98 -28.93
C ASP A 194 -12.21 0.98 -27.46
N TYR A 195 -12.72 0.02 -26.67
CA TYR A 195 -12.30 -0.21 -25.30
C TYR A 195 -10.79 -0.51 -25.23
N LEU A 196 -10.31 -1.46 -26.05
CA LEU A 196 -8.89 -1.84 -26.09
C LEU A 196 -7.99 -0.67 -26.53
N ARG A 197 -8.41 0.12 -27.53
CA ARG A 197 -7.72 1.36 -27.91
C ARG A 197 -7.65 2.37 -26.77
N GLY A 198 -8.69 2.45 -25.93
CA GLY A 198 -8.66 3.22 -24.69
C GLY A 198 -7.53 2.77 -23.76
N ARG A 199 -7.43 1.46 -23.52
CA ARG A 199 -6.40 0.86 -22.64
C ARG A 199 -4.99 0.91 -23.20
N LEU A 200 -4.84 0.89 -24.52
CA LEU A 200 -3.55 1.14 -25.16
C LEU A 200 -3.10 2.60 -24.95
N ARG A 201 -4.03 3.56 -25.05
CA ARG A 201 -3.73 4.99 -24.83
C ARG A 201 -3.39 5.33 -23.39
N ASP A 202 -4.04 4.70 -22.42
CA ASP A 202 -3.78 4.93 -20.99
C ASP A 202 -2.55 4.16 -20.45
N GLY A 203 -1.94 3.31 -21.29
CA GLY A 203 -0.72 2.55 -20.96
C GLY A 203 -0.96 1.29 -20.13
N THR A 204 -2.21 1.00 -19.75
CA THR A 204 -2.60 -0.24 -19.07
C THR A 204 -2.42 -1.45 -19.98
N MET A 205 -2.65 -1.27 -21.28
CA MET A 205 -2.43 -2.30 -22.30
C MET A 205 -1.18 -1.99 -23.11
N MET A 206 -0.37 -3.01 -23.35
CA MET A 206 0.85 -2.91 -24.13
C MET A 206 0.61 -3.26 -25.60
N LEU A 207 -0.18 -4.31 -25.81
CA LEU A 207 -0.49 -4.85 -27.13
C LEU A 207 -1.84 -5.55 -27.05
N ALA A 208 -2.64 -5.40 -28.11
CA ALA A 208 -3.80 -6.25 -28.31
C ALA A 208 -4.04 -6.49 -29.80
N GLY A 209 -4.55 -7.67 -30.13
CA GLY A 209 -4.90 -8.01 -31.50
C GLY A 209 -5.41 -9.45 -31.67
N PRO A 210 -6.00 -9.76 -32.82
CA PRO A 210 -6.41 -11.11 -33.14
C PRO A 210 -5.20 -12.00 -33.43
N VAL A 211 -5.26 -13.24 -32.98
CA VAL A 211 -4.33 -14.32 -33.33
C VAL A 211 -5.05 -15.23 -34.31
N ALA A 212 -4.48 -15.37 -35.51
CA ALA A 212 -4.98 -16.21 -36.58
C ALA A 212 -4.56 -17.68 -36.36
N ASP A 213 -5.05 -18.28 -35.28
CA ASP A 213 -4.82 -19.69 -34.96
C ASP A 213 -5.63 -20.60 -35.91
N PRO A 214 -5.01 -21.58 -36.59
CA PRO A 214 -5.71 -22.52 -37.46
C PRO A 214 -6.83 -23.31 -36.77
N ALA A 215 -6.77 -23.49 -35.45
CA ALA A 215 -7.82 -24.15 -34.66
C ALA A 215 -9.05 -23.25 -34.40
N GLY A 216 -8.94 -21.94 -34.69
CA GLY A 216 -9.99 -20.94 -34.47
C GLY A 216 -9.38 -19.62 -33.97
N PRO A 217 -9.64 -18.47 -34.60
CA PRO A 217 -9.07 -17.19 -34.18
C PRO A 217 -9.46 -16.81 -32.74
N TRP A 218 -8.53 -16.20 -32.00
CA TRP A 218 -8.73 -15.73 -30.63
C TRP A 218 -8.05 -14.38 -30.41
N GLY A 219 -8.36 -13.67 -29.32
CA GLY A 219 -7.77 -12.34 -29.03
C GLY A 219 -6.59 -12.42 -28.06
N LEU A 220 -5.45 -11.86 -28.44
CA LEU A 220 -4.29 -11.67 -27.57
C LEU A 220 -4.34 -10.27 -26.96
N LEU A 221 -4.21 -10.18 -25.65
CA LEU A 221 -4.05 -8.93 -24.92
C LEU A 221 -2.86 -9.08 -23.97
N ILE A 222 -1.91 -8.15 -24.04
CA ILE A 222 -0.78 -8.03 -23.11
C ILE A 222 -1.01 -6.77 -22.28
N LEU A 223 -1.16 -6.92 -20.97
CA LEU A 223 -1.49 -5.83 -20.06
C LEU A 223 -0.49 -5.71 -18.91
N ARG A 224 -0.31 -4.48 -18.43
CA ARG A 224 0.42 -4.16 -17.20
C ARG A 224 -0.58 -4.00 -16.06
N ALA A 225 -0.37 -4.74 -14.97
CA ALA A 225 -1.18 -4.64 -13.77
C ALA A 225 -0.34 -4.90 -12.51
N GLY A 226 -0.71 -4.29 -11.39
CA GLY A 226 -0.07 -4.51 -10.09
C GLY A 226 -0.46 -5.87 -9.47
N SER A 227 -1.55 -6.48 -9.92
CA SER A 227 -2.06 -7.76 -9.44
C SER A 227 -2.95 -8.47 -10.46
N GLU A 228 -3.26 -9.75 -10.24
CA GLU A 228 -4.25 -10.48 -11.05
C GLU A 228 -5.67 -9.89 -10.90
N ALA A 229 -6.02 -9.36 -9.71
CA ALA A 229 -7.31 -8.70 -9.50
C ALA A 229 -7.47 -7.44 -10.37
N GLU A 230 -6.40 -6.66 -10.51
CA GLU A 230 -6.38 -5.52 -11.42
C GLU A 230 -6.46 -5.95 -12.89
N ALA A 231 -5.71 -6.99 -13.29
CA ALA A 231 -5.79 -7.57 -14.62
C ALA A 231 -7.23 -8.03 -14.95
N ARG A 232 -7.88 -8.70 -13.99
CA ARG A 232 -9.27 -9.16 -14.08
C ARG A 232 -10.25 -8.01 -14.17
N ALA A 233 -10.07 -6.93 -13.41
CA ALA A 233 -10.91 -5.75 -13.52
C ALA A 233 -10.86 -5.13 -14.93
N VAL A 234 -9.71 -5.17 -15.60
CA VAL A 234 -9.57 -4.70 -16.99
C VAL A 234 -10.33 -5.61 -17.96
N THR A 235 -10.23 -6.93 -17.82
CA THR A 235 -10.94 -7.89 -18.69
C THR A 235 -12.44 -7.89 -18.45
N ASP A 236 -12.89 -7.77 -17.20
CA ASP A 236 -14.32 -7.70 -16.84
C ASP A 236 -14.95 -6.36 -17.24
N GLY A 237 -14.11 -5.35 -17.46
CA GLY A 237 -14.48 -4.05 -18.04
C GLY A 237 -14.79 -4.11 -19.53
N ASP A 238 -14.37 -5.17 -20.23
CA ASP A 238 -14.49 -5.29 -21.67
C ASP A 238 -15.96 -5.50 -22.10
N PRO A 239 -16.47 -4.75 -23.10
CA PRO A 239 -17.79 -4.98 -23.68
C PRO A 239 -18.11 -6.44 -24.01
N VAL A 240 -17.15 -7.23 -24.54
CA VAL A 240 -17.44 -8.63 -24.89
C VAL A 240 -17.67 -9.50 -23.65
N ALA A 241 -16.94 -9.25 -22.56
CA ALA A 241 -17.12 -9.96 -21.29
C ALA A 241 -18.46 -9.59 -20.64
N ARG A 242 -18.84 -8.31 -20.68
CA ARG A 242 -20.11 -7.81 -20.13
C ARG A 242 -21.35 -8.20 -20.92
N SER A 243 -21.17 -8.58 -22.19
CA SER A 243 -22.29 -8.87 -23.10
C SER A 243 -23.11 -10.11 -22.73
N GLY A 244 -22.55 -11.02 -21.93
CA GLY A 244 -23.16 -12.33 -21.65
C GLY A 244 -23.19 -13.27 -22.87
N ARG A 245 -22.54 -12.93 -23.99
CA ARG A 245 -22.58 -13.70 -25.25
C ARG A 245 -21.54 -14.83 -25.32
N GLY A 246 -21.10 -15.36 -24.17
CA GLY A 246 -20.23 -16.53 -24.10
C GLY A 246 -18.74 -16.29 -24.35
N PHE A 247 -18.29 -15.04 -24.46
CA PHE A 247 -16.86 -14.71 -24.46
C PHE A 247 -16.23 -14.98 -23.09
N ARG A 248 -14.99 -15.47 -23.08
CA ARG A 248 -14.27 -15.77 -21.84
C ARG A 248 -12.82 -15.30 -21.94
N TYR A 249 -12.28 -14.87 -20.81
CA TYR A 249 -10.86 -14.52 -20.67
C TYR A 249 -10.12 -15.60 -19.87
N GLU A 250 -9.01 -16.07 -20.41
CA GLU A 250 -7.95 -16.72 -19.63
C GLU A 250 -6.89 -15.67 -19.30
N ILE A 251 -6.57 -15.50 -18.02
CA ILE A 251 -5.65 -14.47 -17.51
C ILE A 251 -4.46 -15.19 -16.89
N LEU A 252 -3.27 -14.98 -17.44
CA LEU A 252 -2.06 -15.70 -17.04
C LEU A 252 -0.94 -14.69 -16.75
N PRO A 253 -0.32 -14.70 -15.56
CA PRO A 253 0.85 -13.87 -15.29
C PRO A 253 2.04 -14.35 -16.13
N MET A 254 2.76 -13.42 -16.76
CA MET A 254 4.01 -13.74 -17.46
C MET A 254 5.15 -13.79 -16.44
N MET A 255 5.88 -14.92 -16.41
CA MET A 255 7.01 -15.11 -15.48
C MET A 255 8.16 -14.13 -15.73
N SER A 256 8.37 -13.76 -17.00
CA SER A 256 9.32 -12.75 -17.43
C SER A 256 8.90 -12.17 -18.79
N THR A 257 9.39 -10.97 -19.10
CA THR A 257 9.11 -10.27 -20.36
C THR A 257 10.35 -9.56 -20.87
N ILE A 258 10.56 -9.60 -22.19
CA ILE A 258 11.52 -8.75 -22.90
C ILE A 258 10.68 -7.74 -23.70
N MET A 259 10.91 -6.45 -23.49
CA MET A 259 10.14 -5.35 -24.09
C MET A 259 11.04 -4.45 -24.92
#